data_AF-A0A0V8SHI4-F1
#
_entry.id   AF-A0A0V8SHI4-F1
#
_cell.length_a   1.000
_cell.length_b   1.000
_cell.length_c   1.000
_cell.angle_alpha   90.00
_cell.angle_beta   90.00
_cell.angle_gamma   90.00
#
_symmetry.space_group_name_H-M   'P 1'
#
loop_
_entity.id
_entity.type
_entity.pdbx_description
1 polymer ?
#
loop_
_entity_poly.entity_id
_entity_poly.type
_entity_poly.pdbx_seq_one_letter_code
_entity_poly.pdbx_strand_id
1 'polypeptide(L)'
;MDAREDGARGTDATHDGSGDDPVTATGVDPAMHAQELLAEHVPLALIADLLTPTGDTSAEILEAEGLPEESWWEPVEGDDVSHA
;
A
#
# COMPACT_ATOMS: atom_id res chain seq x y z
N MET A 1 -6.45 -43.34 32.92
CA MET A 1 -7.72 -42.61 33.07
C MET A 1 -7.40 -41.14 32.89
N ASP A 2 -7.44 -40.75 31.62
CA ASP A 2 -7.44 -39.39 31.13
C ASP A 2 -8.53 -38.56 31.79
N ALA A 3 -8.20 -37.32 32.11
CA ALA A 3 -9.17 -36.23 32.22
C ALA A 3 -8.63 -35.08 31.36
N ARG A 4 -8.83 -35.22 30.04
CA ARG A 4 -8.85 -34.12 29.10
C ARG A 4 -10.23 -33.50 29.21
N GLU A 5 -10.34 -32.26 29.68
CA GLU A 5 -11.36 -31.31 29.23
C GLU A 5 -10.83 -29.90 29.55
N ASP A 6 -10.47 -29.13 28.52
CA ASP A 6 -10.77 -27.71 28.56
C ASP A 6 -11.00 -27.18 27.15
N GLY A 7 -12.25 -26.74 26.94
CA GLY A 7 -12.59 -25.55 26.17
C GLY A 7 -12.09 -25.44 24.74
N ALA A 8 -12.97 -25.80 23.81
CA ALA A 8 -13.00 -25.19 22.49
C ALA A 8 -13.01 -23.66 22.62
N ARG A 9 -12.03 -22.97 22.03
CA ARG A 9 -12.18 -21.55 21.66
C ARG A 9 -11.81 -21.40 20.19
N GLY A 10 -12.79 -20.87 19.46
CA GLY A 10 -12.94 -20.92 18.02
C GLY A 10 -11.72 -20.49 17.23
N THR A 11 -11.53 -21.20 16.12
CA THR A 11 -11.00 -20.62 14.90
C THR A 11 -11.93 -19.49 14.48
N ASP A 12 -11.59 -18.26 14.83
CA ASP A 12 -12.16 -17.08 14.18
C ASP A 12 -11.19 -16.64 13.09
N ALA A 13 -11.42 -17.18 11.91
CA ALA A 13 -10.91 -16.60 10.69
C ALA A 13 -12.04 -15.72 10.13
N THR A 14 -11.94 -14.40 10.30
CA THR A 14 -12.41 -13.34 9.37
C THR A 14 -12.15 -11.97 10.01
N HIS A 15 -11.11 -11.27 9.55
CA HIS A 15 -11.21 -10.15 8.62
C HIS A 15 -11.41 -8.81 9.35
N ASP A 16 -10.32 -8.06 9.49
CA ASP A 16 -10.40 -6.61 9.49
C ASP A 16 -9.18 -6.10 8.72
N GLY A 17 -9.43 -5.76 7.47
CA GLY A 17 -8.46 -5.04 6.66
C GLY A 17 -8.37 -3.63 7.19
N SER A 18 -7.31 -3.31 7.94
CA SER A 18 -6.89 -1.92 8.10
C SER A 18 -5.70 -1.73 7.17
N GLY A 19 -5.98 -1.67 5.87
CA GLY A 19 -5.05 -1.22 4.84
C GLY A 19 -4.93 0.31 4.84
N ASP A 20 -4.78 0.88 6.05
CA ASP A 20 -4.80 2.32 6.32
C ASP A 20 -3.44 2.79 6.84
N ASP A 21 -2.39 2.04 6.57
CA ASP A 21 -1.04 2.59 6.68
C ASP A 21 -0.82 3.48 5.45
N PRO A 22 -0.37 4.74 5.60
CA PRO A 22 0.18 5.46 4.46
C PRO A 22 1.21 4.54 3.79
N VAL A 23 1.33 4.59 2.46
CA VAL A 23 2.37 3.87 1.70
C VAL A 23 3.75 4.48 2.02
N THR A 24 4.13 4.44 3.29
CA THR A 24 5.48 4.20 3.70
C THR A 24 5.76 2.76 3.28
N ALA A 25 6.87 2.53 2.58
CA ALA A 25 7.31 1.17 2.30
C ALA A 25 7.42 0.45 3.65
N THR A 26 6.44 -0.41 3.96
CA THR A 26 6.27 -0.97 5.30
C THR A 26 7.53 -1.76 5.64
N GLY A 27 8.28 -1.31 6.64
CA GLY A 27 9.57 -1.89 7.02
C GLY A 27 10.82 -1.13 6.55
N VAL A 28 10.68 0.02 5.89
CA VAL A 28 11.80 0.92 5.56
C VAL A 28 11.88 2.05 6.57
N ASP A 29 13.06 2.25 7.16
CA ASP A 29 13.34 3.41 8.03
C ASP A 29 13.27 4.70 7.18
N PRO A 30 12.36 5.64 7.47
CA PRO A 30 12.19 6.86 6.67
C PRO A 30 13.46 7.72 6.64
N ALA A 31 14.28 7.69 7.69
CA ALA A 31 15.54 8.42 7.73
C ALA A 31 16.61 7.78 6.83
N MET A 32 16.60 6.44 6.73
CA MET A 32 17.47 5.71 5.80
C MET A 32 17.04 5.95 4.35
N HIS A 33 15.75 5.87 4.07
CA HIS A 33 15.20 6.10 2.75
C HIS A 33 15.46 7.52 2.24
N ALA A 34 15.32 8.52 3.11
CA ALA A 34 15.66 9.91 2.79
C ALA A 34 17.14 10.06 2.43
N GLN A 35 18.04 9.36 3.13
CA GLN A 35 19.48 9.39 2.83
C GLN A 35 19.80 8.75 1.47
N GLU A 36 19.15 7.64 1.12
CA GLU A 36 19.28 7.00 -0.19
C GLU A 36 18.85 7.95 -1.32
N LEU A 37 17.69 8.60 -1.18
CA LEU A 37 17.20 9.56 -2.17
C LEU A 37 18.11 10.80 -2.30
N LEU A 38 18.67 11.28 -1.19
CA LEU A 38 19.67 12.36 -1.21
C LEU A 38 20.96 11.93 -1.94
N ALA A 39 21.38 10.67 -1.76
CA ALA A 39 22.55 10.11 -2.46
C ALA A 39 22.31 9.99 -3.98
N GLU A 40 21.06 9.70 -4.38
CA GLU A 40 20.60 9.71 -5.79
C GLU A 40 20.31 11.12 -6.33
N HIS A 41 20.71 12.18 -5.61
CA HIS A 41 20.52 13.57 -5.98
C HIS A 41 19.06 14.02 -6.14
N VAL A 42 18.13 13.33 -5.46
CA VAL A 42 16.73 13.79 -5.38
C VAL A 42 16.68 15.10 -4.57
N PRO A 43 16.04 16.16 -5.10
CA PRO A 43 15.89 17.42 -4.38
C PRO A 43 15.23 17.25 -3.00
N LEU A 44 15.82 17.85 -1.97
CA LEU A 44 15.29 17.80 -0.58
C LEU A 44 13.82 18.24 -0.49
N ALA A 45 13.40 19.20 -1.33
CA ALA A 45 12.01 19.66 -1.38
C ALA A 45 11.02 18.55 -1.78
N LEU A 46 11.41 17.65 -2.70
CA LEU A 46 10.58 16.51 -3.11
C LEU A 46 10.56 15.41 -2.06
N ILE A 47 11.68 15.17 -1.37
CA ILE A 47 11.75 14.20 -0.28
C ILE A 47 10.83 14.63 0.88
N ALA A 48 10.81 15.92 1.21
CA ALA A 48 9.92 16.45 2.23
C ALA A 48 8.44 16.23 1.89
N ASP A 49 8.06 16.39 0.62
CA ASP A 49 6.71 16.15 0.12
C ASP A 49 6.30 14.67 0.26
N LEU A 50 7.20 13.75 -0.10
CA LEU A 50 6.98 12.31 0.01
C LEU A 50 6.89 11.80 1.46
N LEU A 51 7.68 12.38 2.37
CA LEU A 51 7.70 11.98 3.79
C LEU A 51 6.54 12.58 4.59
N THR A 52 5.88 13.61 4.07
CA THR A 52 4.72 14.24 4.69
C THR A 52 3.62 14.36 3.64
N PRO A 53 3.03 13.23 3.21
CA PRO A 53 1.94 13.27 2.25
C PRO A 53 0.81 14.12 2.81
N THR A 54 0.40 15.14 2.05
CA THR A 54 -0.70 16.03 2.40
C THR A 54 -1.89 15.72 1.50
N GLY A 55 -2.78 14.83 1.95
CA GLY A 55 -3.97 14.44 1.21
C GLY A 55 -4.50 13.09 1.63
N ASP A 56 -5.70 12.75 1.12
CA ASP A 56 -6.29 11.43 1.28
C ASP A 56 -5.39 10.40 0.59
N THR A 57 -5.26 9.24 1.23
CA THR A 57 -4.55 8.12 0.66
C THR A 57 -5.26 7.62 -0.60
N SER A 58 -4.52 6.94 -1.48
CA SER A 58 -5.12 6.31 -2.64
C SER A 58 -6.21 5.30 -2.27
N ALA A 59 -6.13 4.68 -1.09
CA ALA A 59 -7.15 3.76 -0.58
C ALA A 59 -8.46 4.50 -0.24
N GLU A 60 -8.38 5.62 0.49
CA GLU A 60 -9.54 6.46 0.82
C GLU A 60 -10.20 7.04 -0.44
N ILE A 61 -9.40 7.47 -1.42
CA ILE A 61 -9.91 7.96 -2.71
C ILE A 61 -10.66 6.85 -3.46
N LEU A 62 -10.09 5.64 -3.51
CA LEU A 62 -10.74 4.49 -4.16
C LEU A 62 -12.03 4.07 -3.46
N GLU A 63 -12.11 4.18 -2.14
CA GLU A 63 -13.35 3.91 -1.41
C GLU A 63 -14.42 4.97 -1.70
N ALA A 64 -14.02 6.24 -1.78
CA ALA A 64 -14.93 7.36 -2.02
C ALA A 64 -15.44 7.43 -3.47
N GLU A 65 -14.57 7.20 -4.45
CA GLU A 65 -14.86 7.38 -5.88
C GLU A 65 -15.15 6.06 -6.61
N GLY A 66 -14.68 4.94 -6.09
CA GLY A 66 -14.75 3.64 -6.74
C GLY A 66 -13.69 3.43 -7.82
N LEU A 67 -13.80 2.32 -8.55
CA LEU A 67 -12.96 2.05 -9.72
C LEU A 67 -13.47 2.85 -10.93
N PRO A 68 -12.58 3.31 -11.83
CA PRO A 68 -12.99 3.91 -13.09
C PRO A 68 -13.76 2.91 -13.96
N GLU A 69 -14.69 3.43 -14.78
CA GLU A 69 -15.49 2.60 -15.70
C GLU A 69 -14.63 1.91 -16.77
N GLU A 70 -13.52 2.56 -17.17
CA GLU A 70 -12.56 2.06 -18.15
C GLU A 70 -11.16 2.02 -17.52
N SER A 71 -10.61 0.80 -17.36
CA SER A 71 -9.26 0.57 -16.85
C SER A 71 -8.20 0.90 -17.92
N TRP A 72 -7.58 2.07 -17.84
CA TRP A 72 -6.51 2.47 -18.78
C TRP A 72 -5.20 1.69 -18.61
N TRP A 73 -5.02 1.01 -17.46
CA TRP A 73 -3.84 0.19 -17.14
C TRP A 73 -3.98 -1.26 -17.59
N GLU A 74 -5.17 -1.70 -17.95
CA GLU A 74 -5.35 -3.02 -18.53
C GLU A 74 -4.98 -2.94 -20.00
N PRO A 75 -4.12 -3.83 -20.50
CA PRO A 75 -3.84 -3.87 -21.93
C PRO A 75 -5.15 -4.14 -22.65
N VAL A 76 -5.56 -3.21 -23.49
CA VAL A 76 -6.73 -3.40 -24.36
C VAL A 76 -6.41 -4.59 -25.25
N GLU A 77 -7.32 -5.56 -25.40
CA GLU A 77 -7.05 -6.75 -26.21
C GLU A 77 -6.65 -6.34 -27.65
N GLY A 78 -5.36 -6.44 -27.97
CA GLY A 78 -4.75 -5.98 -29.22
C GLY A 78 -3.73 -4.83 -29.09
N ASP A 79 -3.45 -4.34 -27.89
CA ASP A 79 -2.42 -3.31 -27.65
C ASP A 79 -1.01 -3.95 -27.64
N ASP A 80 -0.46 -4.14 -28.84
CA ASP A 80 0.95 -4.49 -29.05
C ASP A 80 1.80 -3.22 -28.83
N VAL A 81 1.89 -2.76 -27.58
CA VAL A 81 2.70 -1.59 -27.19
C VAL A 81 4.19 -1.92 -27.31
N SER A 82 4.69 -1.94 -28.55
CA SER A 82 6.10 -1.77 -28.87
C SER A 82 6.50 -0.32 -28.60
N HIS A 83 6.79 0.00 -27.33
CA HIS A 83 7.57 1.18 -27.00
C HIS A 83 9.03 0.94 -27.42
N ALA A 84 9.38 1.44 -28.60
CA ALA A 84 10.76 1.51 -29.10
C ALA A 84 11.48 2.77 -28.61
#